data_AF-A0A8T0HNT4-F1
#
_entry.id   AF-A0A8T0HNT4-F1
#
_cell.length_a   1.000
_cell.length_b   1.000
_cell.length_c   1.000
_cell.angle_alpha   90.00
_cell.angle_beta   90.00
_cell.angle_gamma   90.00
#
_symmetry.space_group_name_H-M   'P 1'
#
loop_
_entity.id
_entity.type
_entity.pdbx_description
1 polymer ?
#
loop_
_entity_poly.entity_id
_entity_poly.type
_entity_poly.pdbx_seq_one_letter_code
_entity_poly.pdbx_strand_id
1 'polypeptide(L)'
;MPVQSYLEESLVPLLQQGCCMIAERRPDDPVEDLANYLFHMDPKSPRNVIRFEEERRAKELADAEAAAEEGADRKSVKKKSSIKSAKSKKKK
;
A
#
# COMPACT_ATOMS: atom_id res chain seq x y z
N MET A 1 -20.66 20.48 -17.30
CA MET A 1 -20.04 19.48 -18.17
C MET A 1 -21.11 18.90 -19.09
N PRO A 2 -20.79 18.64 -20.38
CA PRO A 2 -21.60 17.78 -21.22
C PRO A 2 -21.75 16.39 -20.60
N VAL A 3 -22.89 15.73 -20.82
CA VAL A 3 -23.15 14.38 -20.28
C VAL A 3 -22.06 13.40 -20.71
N GLN A 4 -21.70 13.42 -22.00
CA GLN A 4 -20.69 12.52 -22.55
C GLN A 4 -19.33 12.67 -21.86
N SER A 5 -18.83 13.90 -21.68
CA SER A 5 -17.55 14.16 -21.00
C SER A 5 -17.56 13.66 -19.56
N TYR A 6 -18.67 13.83 -18.84
CA TYR A 6 -18.80 13.32 -17.48
C TYR A 6 -18.70 11.78 -17.45
N LEU A 7 -19.34 11.08 -18.38
CA LEU A 7 -19.28 9.62 -18.45
C LEU A 7 -17.88 9.13 -18.84
N GLU A 8 -17.26 9.78 -19.83
CA GLU A 8 -15.91 9.48 -20.31
C GLU A 8 -14.85 9.61 -19.21
N GLU A 9 -14.97 10.63 -18.36
CA GLU A 9 -14.02 10.85 -17.26
C GLU A 9 -14.29 9.95 -16.05
N SER A 10 -15.55 9.64 -15.75
CA SER A 10 -15.92 9.01 -14.48
C SER A 10 -16.03 7.49 -14.52
N LEU A 11 -16.57 6.91 -15.60
CA LEU A 11 -17.03 5.52 -15.60
C LEU A 11 -16.63 4.72 -16.82
N VAL A 12 -16.43 5.35 -17.98
CA VAL A 12 -16.02 4.66 -19.21
C VAL A 12 -14.73 3.87 -19.04
N PRO A 13 -13.65 4.36 -18.39
CA PRO A 13 -12.41 3.61 -18.28
C PRO A 13 -12.60 2.29 -17.51
N LEU A 14 -13.33 2.33 -16.40
CA LEU A 14 -13.59 1.18 -15.55
C LEU A 14 -14.53 0.17 -16.23
N LEU A 15 -15.59 0.67 -16.88
CA LEU A 15 -16.52 -0.17 -17.64
C LEU A 15 -15.83 -0.86 -18.80
N GLN A 16 -14.97 -0.15 -19.55
CA GLN A 16 -14.27 -0.73 -20.69
C GLN A 16 -13.36 -1.88 -20.25
N GLN A 17 -12.64 -1.72 -19.14
CA GLN A 17 -11.82 -2.79 -18.58
C GLN A 17 -12.66 -4.00 -18.15
N GLY A 18 -13.78 -3.78 -17.45
CA GLY A 18 -14.70 -4.85 -17.03
C GLY A 18 -15.31 -5.59 -18.22
N CYS A 19 -15.75 -4.85 -19.24
CA CYS A 19 -16.32 -5.42 -20.47
C CYS A 19 -15.31 -6.27 -21.25
N CYS A 20 -14.04 -5.85 -21.33
CA CYS A 20 -12.98 -6.68 -21.94
C CYS A 20 -12.83 -8.01 -21.20
N MET A 21 -12.76 -7.97 -19.87
CA MET A 21 -12.60 -9.18 -19.04
C MET A 21 -13.78 -10.14 -19.17
N ILE A 22 -15.01 -9.62 -19.25
CA ILE A 22 -16.21 -10.43 -19.48
C ILE A 22 -16.25 -11.02 -20.89
N ALA A 23 -15.83 -10.26 -21.90
CA ALA A 23 -15.79 -10.75 -23.27
C ALA A 23 -14.81 -11.93 -23.43
N GLU A 24 -13.73 -11.95 -22.65
CA GLU A 24 -12.78 -13.06 -22.56
C GLU A 24 -13.34 -14.25 -21.78
N ARG A 25 -13.96 -14.01 -20.61
CA ARG A 25 -14.44 -15.07 -19.71
C ARG A 25 -15.74 -15.73 -20.18
N ARG A 26 -16.60 -14.98 -20.87
CA ARG A 26 -17.96 -15.36 -21.31
C ARG A 26 -18.75 -16.10 -20.22
N PRO A 27 -18.99 -15.47 -19.06
CA PRO A 27 -19.76 -16.08 -17.99
C PRO A 27 -21.23 -16.27 -18.39
N ASP A 28 -21.93 -17.14 -17.68
CA ASP A 28 -23.35 -17.43 -17.90
C ASP A 28 -24.23 -16.19 -17.64
N ASP A 29 -23.88 -15.37 -16.64
CA ASP A 29 -24.50 -14.07 -16.38
C ASP A 29 -23.45 -12.93 -16.46
N PRO A 30 -23.28 -12.31 -17.65
CA PRO A 30 -22.30 -11.24 -17.83
C PRO A 30 -22.67 -9.95 -17.10
N VAL A 31 -23.95 -9.71 -16.78
CA VAL A 31 -24.36 -8.47 -16.12
C VAL A 31 -24.03 -8.56 -14.63
N GLU A 32 -24.32 -9.69 -14.00
CA GLU A 32 -23.97 -9.92 -12.60
C GLU A 32 -22.45 -9.88 -12.39
N ASP A 33 -21.68 -10.54 -13.26
CA ASP A 33 -20.22 -10.51 -13.19
C ASP A 33 -19.64 -9.11 -13.42
N LEU A 34 -20.24 -8.30 -14.30
CA LEU A 34 -19.82 -6.90 -14.47
C LEU A 34 -20.10 -6.08 -13.21
N ALA A 35 -21.29 -6.21 -12.64
CA ALA A 35 -21.65 -5.49 -11.42
C ALA A 35 -20.71 -5.85 -10.27
N ASN A 36 -20.44 -7.14 -10.10
CA ASN A 36 -19.48 -7.64 -9.13
C ASN A 36 -18.09 -7.05 -9.38
N TYR A 37 -17.61 -7.05 -10.63
CA TYR A 37 -16.33 -6.43 -10.97
C TYR A 37 -16.28 -4.94 -10.59
N LEU A 38 -17.31 -4.17 -10.94
CA LEU A 38 -17.38 -2.74 -10.64
C LEU A 38 -17.36 -2.48 -9.13
N PHE A 39 -18.10 -3.25 -8.32
CA PHE A 39 -18.10 -3.09 -6.86
C PHE A 39 -16.74 -3.35 -6.22
N HIS A 40 -15.96 -4.27 -6.78
CA HIS A 40 -14.65 -4.66 -6.25
C HIS A 40 -13.50 -3.79 -6.79
N MET A 41 -13.64 -3.22 -7.98
CA MET A 41 -12.57 -2.47 -8.65
C MET A 41 -12.78 -0.96 -8.64
N ASP A 42 -13.98 -0.46 -8.34
CA ASP A 42 -14.20 0.98 -8.20
C ASP A 42 -13.44 1.52 -6.98
N PRO A 43 -12.42 2.36 -7.16
CA PRO A 43 -11.67 2.92 -6.04
C PRO A 43 -12.50 3.84 -5.15
N LYS A 44 -13.63 4.36 -5.67
CA LYS A 44 -14.59 5.18 -4.91
C LYS A 44 -15.68 4.37 -4.24
N SER A 45 -15.72 3.04 -4.45
CA SER A 45 -16.63 2.16 -3.72
C SER A 45 -16.34 2.29 -2.22
N PRO A 46 -17.37 2.50 -1.36
CA PRO A 46 -17.17 2.64 0.09
C PRO A 46 -16.34 1.51 0.71
N ARG A 47 -16.51 0.29 0.18
CA ARG A 47 -15.74 -0.89 0.58
C ARG A 47 -14.24 -0.72 0.31
N ASN A 48 -13.90 -0.17 -0.85
CA ASN A 48 -12.52 0.03 -1.27
C ASN A 48 -11.89 1.25 -0.59
N VAL A 49 -12.65 2.33 -0.37
CA VAL A 49 -12.17 3.50 0.38
C VAL A 49 -11.69 3.09 1.76
N ILE A 50 -12.48 2.31 2.50
CA ILE A 50 -12.12 1.79 3.83
C ILE A 50 -10.87 0.91 3.73
N ARG A 51 -10.87 -0.06 2.79
CA ARG A 51 -9.74 -0.99 2.61
C ARG A 51 -8.44 -0.26 2.30
N PHE A 52 -8.46 0.70 1.38
CA PHE A 52 -7.27 1.44 0.97
C PHE A 52 -6.76 2.36 2.09
N GLU A 53 -7.65 2.93 2.91
CA GLU A 53 -7.24 3.71 4.08
C GLU A 53 -6.56 2.85 5.15
N GLU A 54 -7.11 1.67 5.42
CA GLU A 54 -6.52 0.70 6.34
C GLU A 54 -5.14 0.24 5.84
N GLU A 55 -5.02 -0.09 4.56
CA GLU A 55 -3.76 -0.50 3.93
C GLU A 55 -2.71 0.61 3.99
N ARG A 56 -3.10 1.87 3.76
CA ARG A 56 -2.20 3.02 3.87
C ARG A 56 -1.70 3.21 5.30
N ARG A 57 -2.58 3.11 6.30
CA ARG A 57 -2.21 3.20 7.72
C ARG A 57 -1.29 2.06 8.14
N ALA A 58 -1.57 0.84 7.69
CA ALA A 58 -0.72 -0.32 7.97
C ALA A 58 0.69 -0.15 7.40
N LYS A 59 0.78 0.38 6.17
CA LYS A 59 2.08 0.67 5.54
C LYS A 59 2.85 1.75 6.28
N GLU A 60 2.19 2.84 6.66
CA GLU A 60 2.81 3.94 7.43
C GLU A 60 3.32 3.45 8.80
N LEU A 61 2.58 2.58 9.48
CA LEU A 61 3.02 1.96 10.73
C LEU A 61 4.25 1.07 10.52
N ALA A 62 4.25 0.23 9.48
CA ALA A 62 5.36 -0.66 9.17
C ALA A 62 6.64 0.12 8.79
N ASP A 63 6.50 1.20 8.01
CA ASP A 63 7.62 2.07 7.65
C ASP A 63 8.17 2.82 8.88
N ALA A 64 7.30 3.24 9.81
CA ALA A 64 7.71 3.86 11.07
C ALA A 64 8.40 2.88 12.02
N GLU A 65 7.94 1.64 12.10
CA GLU A 65 8.56 0.57 12.90
C GLU A 65 9.94 0.19 12.33
N ALA A 66 10.05 0.03 11.01
CA ALA A 66 11.32 -0.21 10.33
C ALA A 66 12.33 0.93 10.57
N ALA A 67 11.89 2.18 10.50
CA ALA A 67 12.73 3.33 10.81
C ALA A 67 13.17 3.40 12.28
N ALA A 68 12.35 2.92 13.21
CA ALA A 68 12.68 2.85 14.63
C ALA A 68 13.73 1.76 14.92
N GLU A 69 13.66 0.61 14.25
CA GLU A 69 14.64 -0.47 14.38
C GLU A 69 16.01 -0.10 13.81
N GLU A 70 16.08 0.56 12.65
CA GLU A 70 17.37 1.03 12.10
C GLU A 70 18.08 2.07 12.99
N GLY A 71 17.31 2.83 13.78
CA GLY A 71 17.87 3.77 14.76
C GLY A 71 18.50 3.13 15.99
N ALA A 72 18.13 1.90 16.33
CA ALA A 72 18.61 1.19 17.52
C ALA A 72 20.01 0.56 17.30
N ASP A 73 20.29 0.08 16.09
CA ASP A 73 21.55 -0.64 15.77
C ASP A 73 22.80 0.26 15.81
N ARG A 74 22.65 1.57 15.62
CA ARG A 74 23.77 2.53 15.72
C ARG A 74 24.25 2.81 17.15
N LYS A 75 23.44 2.55 18.18
CA LYS A 75 23.80 2.83 19.59
C LYS A 75 24.64 1.71 20.24
N SER A 76 24.55 0.48 19.74
CA SER A 76 25.26 -0.70 20.24
C SER A 76 26.76 -0.70 19.89
N VAL A 77 27.17 -0.04 18.79
CA VAL A 77 28.58 0.04 18.38
C VAL A 77 29.40 1.02 19.24
N LYS A 78 28.80 2.10 19.74
CA LYS A 78 29.52 3.18 20.44
C LYS A 78 29.87 2.88 21.91
N LYS A 79 29.26 1.84 22.52
CA LYS A 79 29.53 1.45 23.92
C LYS A 79 30.71 0.46 24.07
N LYS A 80 31.12 -0.22 22.99
CA LYS A 80 32.28 -1.15 23.01
C LYS A 80 33.62 -0.47 22.77
N SER A 81 33.67 0.73 22.21
CA SER A 81 34.93 1.46 21.93
C SER A 81 35.47 2.25 23.13
N SER A 82 34.66 2.58 24.14
CA SER A 82 35.09 3.40 25.29
C SER A 82 35.71 2.59 26.45
N ILE A 83 35.63 1.26 26.46
CA ILE A 83 36.17 0.44 27.58
C ILE A 83 37.63 0.00 27.34
N LYS A 84 38.16 0.04 26.10
CA LYS A 84 39.52 -0.42 25.78
C LYS A 84 40.64 0.59 26.07
N SER A 85 40.36 1.86 26.38
CA SER A 85 41.41 2.88 26.60
C SER A 85 41.92 3.01 28.05
N ALA A 86 41.29 2.34 29.02
CA ALA A 86 41.59 2.58 30.44
C ALA A 86 42.64 1.64 31.09
N LYS A 87 43.24 0.67 30.38
CA LYS A 87 44.06 -0.39 31.03
C LYS A 87 45.58 -0.40 30.76
N SER A 88 46.16 0.60 30.08
CA SER A 88 47.60 0.56 29.72
C SER A 88 48.50 1.64 30.35
N LYS A 89 48.11 2.26 31.47
CA LYS A 89 48.99 3.19 32.23
C LYS A 89 49.20 2.73 33.68
N LYS A 90 49.84 1.57 33.91
CA LYS A 90 50.53 1.31 35.18
C LYS A 90 51.50 0.11 35.14
N LYS A 91 52.79 0.41 35.05
CA LYS A 91 53.99 -0.32 35.54
C LYS A 91 55.16 0.28 34.74
N LYS A 92 55.84 1.34 35.22
CA LYS A 92 56.81 1.34 36.34
C LYS A 92 57.71 0.13 36.31
#